data_AF-A0AA50HNV2-F1
#
_entry.id   AF-A0AA50HNV2-F1
#
_cell.length_a   1.000
_cell.length_b   1.000
_cell.length_c   1.000
_cell.angle_alpha   90.00
_cell.angle_beta   90.00
_cell.angle_gamma   90.00
#
_symmetry.space_group_name_H-M   'P 1'
#
loop_
_entity.id
_entity.type
_entity.pdbx_description
1 polymer ?
#
loop_
_entity_poly.entity_id
_entity_poly.type
_entity_poly.pdbx_seq_one_letter_code
_entity_poly.pdbx_strand_id
1 'polypeptide(L)' 'MFENESVEDVVVYLMPEFSYQDIDRWFVRYKFEVIANGLLLRTTEKLLKEGKLAKNEKGHIIRGYNW' A
#
# COMPACT_ATOMS: atom_id res chain seq x y z
N MET A 1 0.51 -3.76 15.69
CA MET A 1 1.34 -2.92 14.78
C MET A 1 0.42 -2.54 13.61
N PHE A 2 0.27 -1.24 13.28
CA PHE A 2 -0.76 -0.60 12.40
C PHE A 2 -2.05 -0.07 13.04
N GLU A 3 -2.27 -0.23 14.36
CA GLU A 3 -3.52 0.25 14.98
C GLU A 3 -3.69 1.77 14.78
N ASN A 4 -2.60 2.54 14.93
CA ASN A 4 -2.64 4.00 14.85
C ASN A 4 -2.04 4.59 13.56
N GLU A 5 -1.41 3.77 12.72
CA GLU A 5 -0.80 4.26 11.47
C GLU A 5 -1.86 4.51 10.39
N SER A 6 -1.63 5.53 9.58
CA SER A 6 -2.48 5.81 8.41
C SER A 6 -2.29 4.71 7.36
N VAL A 7 -3.33 4.42 6.58
CA VAL A 7 -3.22 3.44 5.47
C VAL A 7 -2.19 3.91 4.44
N GLU A 8 -2.08 5.22 4.23
CA GLU A 8 -1.13 5.81 3.28
C GLU A 8 0.31 5.52 3.67
N ASP A 9 0.70 5.79 4.92
CA ASP A 9 2.06 5.58 5.42
C ASP A 9 2.45 4.10 5.36
N VAL A 10 1.52 3.23 5.75
CA VAL A 10 1.70 1.77 5.69
C VAL A 10 1.94 1.30 4.26
N VAL A 11 1.13 1.77 3.30
CA VAL A 11 1.24 1.38 1.89
C VAL A 11 2.52 1.91 1.27
N VAL A 12 2.87 3.17 1.50
CA VAL A 12 4.09 3.80 1.00
C VAL A 12 5.35 3.08 1.53
N TYR A 13 5.36 2.73 2.82
CA TYR A 13 6.53 2.12 3.45
C TYR A 13 6.69 0.65 3.05
N LEU A 14 5.61 -0.12 2.93
CA LEU A 14 5.66 -1.58 2.81
C LEU A 14 5.57 -2.08 1.36
N MET A 15 4.84 -1.42 0.47
CA MET A 15 4.67 -1.89 -0.92
C MET A 15 5.99 -2.08 -1.71
N PRO A 16 7.08 -1.35 -1.44
CA PRO A 16 8.38 -1.61 -2.08
C PRO A 16 9.06 -2.91 -1.64
N GLU A 17 8.79 -3.37 -0.41
CA GLU A 17 9.50 -4.50 0.23
C GLU A 17 8.64 -5.77 0.27
N PHE A 18 7.32 -5.62 0.27
CA PHE A 18 6.36 -6.71 0.44
C PHE A 18 5.36 -6.75 -0.71
N SER A 19 4.90 -7.95 -1.05
CA SER A 19 3.88 -8.09 -2.08
C SER A 19 2.55 -7.50 -1.62
N TYR A 20 1.71 -7.10 -2.59
CA TYR A 20 0.36 -6.64 -2.30
C TYR A 20 -0.44 -7.68 -1.49
N GLN A 21 -0.25 -8.97 -1.79
CA GLN A 21 -0.90 -10.09 -1.10
C GLN A 21 -0.45 -10.23 0.36
N ASP A 22 0.82 -9.96 0.67
CA ASP A 22 1.31 -10.01 2.06
C ASP A 22 0.68 -8.87 2.88
N ILE A 23 0.64 -7.68 2.30
CA ILE A 23 0.04 -6.49 2.92
C ILE A 23 -1.47 -6.66 3.10
N ASP A 24 -2.17 -7.22 2.10
CA ASP A 24 -3.59 -7.56 2.17
C ASP A 24 -3.88 -8.49 3.36
N ARG A 25 -3.10 -9.57 3.53
CA ARG A 25 -3.23 -10.49 4.67
C ARG A 25 -3.01 -9.81 6.01
N TRP A 26 -2.08 -8.85 6.10
CA TRP A 26 -1.85 -8.08 7.32
C TRP A 26 -3.05 -7.18 7.65
N PHE A 27 -3.60 -6.48 6.66
CA PHE A 27 -4.80 -5.67 6.87
C PHE A 27 -6.02 -6.53 7.23
N VAL A 28 -6.23 -7.68 6.59
CA VAL A 28 -7.29 -8.62 6.98
C VAL A 28 -7.19 -9.00 8.46
N ARG A 29 -5.96 -9.21 8.97
CA ARG A 29 -5.74 -9.67 10.35
C ARG A 29 -5.84 -8.57 11.39
N TYR A 30 -5.34 -7.37 11.10
CA TYR A 30 -5.13 -6.32 12.10
C TYR A 30 -5.99 -5.07 11.91
N LYS A 31 -6.57 -4.87 10.73
CA LYS A 31 -7.29 -3.64 10.37
C LYS A 31 -8.28 -3.91 9.22
N PHE A 32 -9.18 -4.87 9.44
CA PHE A 32 -10.03 -5.47 8.41
C PHE A 32 -10.91 -4.45 7.68
N GLU A 33 -11.30 -3.37 8.35
CA GLU A 33 -12.06 -2.27 7.77
C GLU A 33 -11.37 -1.65 6.55
N VAL A 34 -10.03 -1.69 6.47
CA VAL A 34 -9.28 -1.21 5.31
C VAL A 34 -9.57 -2.07 4.09
N ILE A 35 -9.64 -3.39 4.27
CA ILE A 35 -9.97 -4.32 3.18
C ILE A 35 -11.46 -4.25 2.86
N ALA A 36 -12.33 -4.27 3.88
CA ALA A 36 -13.78 -4.24 3.71
C ALA A 36 -14.26 -3.00 2.94
N ASN A 37 -13.58 -1.85 3.13
CA ASN A 37 -13.90 -0.60 2.43
C ASN A 37 -13.09 -0.37 1.14
N GLY A 38 -12.23 -1.33 0.75
CA GLY A 38 -11.38 -1.23 -0.45
C GLY A 38 -10.32 -0.14 -0.36
N LEU A 39 -9.94 0.29 0.84
CA LEU A 39 -9.00 1.39 1.06
C LEU A 39 -7.58 1.03 0.65
N LEU A 40 -7.15 -0.23 0.80
CA LEU A 40 -5.82 -0.67 0.37
C LEU A 40 -5.61 -0.43 -1.13
N LEU A 41 -6.54 -0.88 -1.96
CA LEU A 41 -6.48 -0.72 -3.42
C LEU A 41 -6.51 0.76 -3.80
N ARG A 42 -7.52 1.49 -3.33
CA ARG A 42 -7.72 2.90 -3.68
C ARG A 42 -6.54 3.78 -3.26
N THR A 43 -5.97 3.53 -2.09
CA THR A 43 -4.80 4.26 -1.59
C THR A 43 -3.58 3.96 -2.46
N THR A 44 -3.37 2.69 -2.82
CA THR A 44 -2.27 2.30 -3.72
C THR A 44 -2.39 2.97 -5.09
N GLU A 45 -3.59 2.99 -5.68
CA GLU A 45 -3.86 3.65 -6.97
C GLU A 45 -3.64 5.17 -6.90
N LYS A 46 -4.13 5.81 -5.81
CA LYS A 46 -3.89 7.23 -5.55
C LYS A 46 -2.39 7.53 -5.48
N LEU A 47 -1.63 6.75 -4.71
CA LEU A 47 -0.19 6.94 -4.53
C LEU A 47 0.62 6.73 -5.82
N LEU A 48 0.19 5.80 -6.68
CA LEU A 48 0.75 5.62 -8.01
C LEU A 48 0.48 6.85 -8.90
N LYS A 49 -0.74 7.40 -8.85
CA LYS A 49 -1.12 8.60 -9.60
C LYS A 49 -0.35 9.85 -9.13
N GLU A 50 -0.08 9.95 -7.83
CA GLU A 50 0.70 11.04 -7.24
C GLU A 50 2.22 10.90 -7.45
N GLY A 51 2.67 9.74 -7.95
CA GLY A 51 4.10 9.45 -8.17
C GLY A 51 4.88 9.22 -6.88
N LYS A 52 4.20 9.00 -5.74
CA LYS A 52 4.80 8.54 -4.49
C LYS A 52 5.17 7.06 -4.55
N LEU A 53 4.40 6.28 -5.31
CA LEU A 53 4.74 4.92 -5.73
C LEU A 53 4.91 4.90 -7.25
N ALA A 54 5.67 3.93 -7.74
CA ALA A 54 5.81 3.64 -9.17
C ALA A 54 5.79 2.12 -9.41
N LYS A 55 5.61 1.72 -10.67
CA LYS A 55 5.78 0.33 -11.09
C LYS A 55 7.08 0.21 -11.88
N ASN A 56 7.90 -0.79 -11.57
CA ASN A 56 9.06 -1.11 -12.39
C ASN A 56 8.65 -1.84 -13.68
N GLU A 57 9.61 -2.15 -14.55
CA GLU A 57 9.38 -2.86 -15.82
C GLU A 57 8.74 -4.25 -15.65
N LYS A 58 8.85 -4.85 -14.47
CA LYS A 58 8.25 -6.15 -14.11
C LYS A 58 6.87 -5.99 -13.45
N GLY A 59 6.36 -4.77 -13.32
CA GLY A 59 5.08 -4.47 -12.68
C GLY A 59 5.10 -4.48 -11.15
N HIS A 60 6.27 -4.65 -10.52
CA HIS A 60 6.38 -4.56 -9.06
C HIS A 60 6.33 -3.10 -8.61
N ILE A 61 5.69 -2.87 -7.46
CA ILE A 61 5.67 -1.54 -6.86
C ILE A 61 7.05 -1.22 -6.29
N ILE A 62 7.52 -0.01 -6.57
CA ILE A 62 8.75 0.59 -6.05
C ILE A 62 8.44 2.01 -5.53
N ARG A 63 9.38 2.61 -4.80
CA ARG A 63 9.27 4.02 -4.41
C ARG A 63 9.28 4.91 -5.64
N GLY A 64 8.35 5.86 -5.68
CA GLY A 64 8.25 6.85 -6.75
C GLY A 64 9.15 8.06 -6.50
N TYR A 65 9.22 8.96 -7.49
CA TYR A 65 10.09 10.14 -7.44
C TYR A 65 9.61 11.19 -6.41
N ASN A 66 8.31 11.19 -6.07
CA ASN A 66 7.70 12.14 -5.12
C ASN A 66 7.54 11.56 -3.72
N TRP A 67 8.30 10.52 -3.37
CA TRP A 67 8.22 9.84 -2.07
C TRP A 67 8.65 10.73 -0.91
#